data_AF-A0A1S1X7I0-F1
#
_entry.id   AF-A0A1S1X7I0-F1
#
_cell.length_a   1.000
_cell.length_b   1.000
_cell.length_c   1.000
_cell.angle_alpha   90.00
_cell.angle_beta   90.00
_cell.angle_gamma   90.00
#
_symmetry.space_group_name_H-M   'P 1'
#
loop_
_entity.id
_entity.type
_entity.pdbx_description
1 polymer ?
#
loop_
_entity_poly.entity_id
_entity_poly.type
_entity_poly.pdbx_seq_one_letter_code
_entity_poly.pdbx_strand_id
1 'polypeptide(L)'
;MKNRFWKNATIITAIALLVICTGYLRMRSSLLAMDIGEMNKSQFWKASSLVLLDGEERSALSHFTSDKATNWHKFFTLASGMTVRQVIESGQAAQISASGASR
;
A
#
# COMPACT_ATOMS: atom_id res chain seq x y z
N MET A 1 -5.51 -45.83 -5.85
CA MET A 1 -4.40 -44.85 -5.97
C MET A 1 -4.85 -43.43 -6.34
N LYS A 2 -5.94 -43.24 -7.12
CA LYS A 2 -6.46 -41.94 -7.59
C LYS A 2 -6.75 -40.89 -6.48
N ASN A 3 -7.22 -41.30 -5.30
CA ASN A 3 -7.55 -40.38 -4.20
C ASN A 3 -6.33 -39.76 -3.49
N ARG A 4 -5.17 -40.43 -3.46
CA ARG A 4 -3.95 -39.86 -2.86
C ARG A 4 -3.35 -38.77 -3.75
N PHE A 5 -3.40 -38.94 -5.06
CA PHE A 5 -2.91 -37.95 -6.02
C PHE A 5 -3.69 -36.63 -5.94
N TRP A 6 -5.03 -36.71 -5.90
CA TRP A 6 -5.89 -35.52 -5.76
C TRP A 6 -5.72 -34.81 -4.41
N LYS A 7 -5.55 -35.57 -3.32
CA LYS A 7 -5.21 -35.00 -2.00
C LYS A 7 -3.85 -34.28 -2.01
N ASN A 8 -2.84 -34.88 -2.64
CA ASN A 8 -1.52 -34.25 -2.70
C ASN A 8 -1.55 -32.99 -3.57
N ALA A 9 -2.30 -33.01 -4.69
CA ALA A 9 -2.48 -31.84 -5.54
C ALA A 9 -3.17 -30.68 -4.80
N THR A 10 -4.24 -30.95 -4.04
CA THR A 10 -4.91 -29.89 -3.26
C THR A 10 -4.04 -29.33 -2.15
N ILE A 11 -3.25 -30.18 -1.47
CA ILE A 11 -2.29 -29.74 -0.45
C ILE A 11 -1.21 -28.85 -1.07
N ILE A 12 -0.65 -29.24 -2.21
CA ILE A 12 0.38 -28.46 -2.91
C ILE A 12 -0.19 -27.11 -3.35
N THR A 13 -1.41 -27.08 -3.90
CA THR A 13 -2.07 -25.82 -4.27
C THR A 13 -2.33 -24.93 -3.07
N ALA A 14 -2.75 -25.49 -1.94
CA ALA A 14 -2.97 -24.74 -0.70
C ALA A 14 -1.65 -24.15 -0.16
N ILE A 15 -0.55 -24.91 -0.20
CA ILE A 15 0.78 -24.43 0.19
C ILE A 15 1.24 -23.32 -0.75
N ALA A 16 1.07 -23.48 -2.07
CA ALA A 16 1.42 -22.46 -3.05
C ALA A 16 0.65 -21.15 -2.81
N LEU A 17 -0.66 -21.23 -2.54
CA LEU A 17 -1.49 -20.08 -2.16
C LEU A 17 -0.99 -19.41 -0.88
N LEU A 18 -0.64 -20.19 0.15
CA LEU A 18 -0.10 -19.66 1.39
C LEU A 18 1.22 -18.90 1.18
N VAL A 19 2.11 -19.43 0.33
CA VAL A 19 3.37 -18.78 -0.01
C VAL A 19 3.13 -17.46 -0.75
N ILE A 20 2.20 -17.46 -1.72
CA ILE A 20 1.82 -16.24 -2.46
C ILE A 20 1.22 -15.19 -1.53
N CYS A 21 0.28 -15.58 -0.66
CA CYS A 21 -0.32 -14.68 0.33
C CYS A 21 0.74 -14.10 1.29
N THR A 22 1.67 -14.94 1.75
CA THR A 22 2.74 -14.48 2.64
C THR A 22 3.67 -13.49 1.93
N GLY A 23 3.99 -13.75 0.66
CA GLY A 23 4.74 -12.83 -0.18
C GLY A 23 4.03 -11.49 -0.35
N TYR A 24 2.73 -11.52 -0.67
CA TYR A 24 1.90 -10.33 -0.80
C TYR A 24 1.88 -9.50 0.49
N LEU A 25 1.64 -10.14 1.63
CA LEU A 25 1.62 -9.46 2.93
C LEU A 25 2.98 -8.84 3.26
N ARG A 26 4.09 -9.54 2.99
CA ARG A 26 5.43 -8.98 3.19
C ARG A 26 5.72 -7.79 2.29
N MET A 27 5.34 -7.85 1.02
CA MET A 27 5.50 -6.73 0.09
C MET A 27 4.67 -5.53 0.55
N ARG A 28 3.42 -5.76 0.98
CA ARG A 28 2.57 -4.72 1.54
C ARG A 28 3.16 -4.10 2.81
N SER A 29 3.62 -4.90 3.75
CA SER A 29 4.27 -4.39 4.98
C SER A 29 5.54 -3.60 4.68
N SER A 30 6.33 -4.04 3.70
CA SER A 30 7.55 -3.35 3.28
C SER A 30 7.22 -2.00 2.63
N LEU A 31 6.18 -1.95 1.79
CA LEU A 31 5.68 -0.70 1.20
C LEU A 31 5.21 0.27 2.29
N LEU A 32 4.42 -0.21 3.26
CA LEU A 32 3.88 0.62 4.34
C LEU A 32 4.97 1.21 5.24
N ALA A 33 6.06 0.47 5.46
CA ALA A 33 7.22 0.90 6.23
C ALA A 33 8.24 1.69 5.40
N MET A 34 8.11 1.71 4.07
CA MET A 34 9.02 2.44 3.20
C MET A 34 8.81 3.94 3.36
N ASP A 35 9.92 4.67 3.33
CA ASP A 35 9.90 6.14 3.26
C ASP A 35 9.21 6.57 1.97
N ILE A 36 8.28 7.51 2.07
CA ILE A 36 7.52 7.97 0.91
C ILE A 36 8.44 8.64 -0.13
N GLY A 37 9.51 9.31 0.32
CA GLY A 37 10.55 9.89 -0.53
C GLY A 37 11.28 8.84 -1.35
N GLU A 38 11.53 7.68 -0.76
CA GLU A 38 12.21 6.56 -1.43
C GLU A 38 11.27 5.79 -2.35
N MET A 39 10.00 5.63 -1.95
CA MET A 39 8.93 5.11 -2.80
C MET A 39 8.77 5.95 -4.07
N ASN A 40 8.92 7.28 -3.98
CA ASN A 40 8.80 8.17 -5.14
C ASN A 40 9.89 7.97 -6.19
N LYS A 41 11.11 7.65 -5.74
CA LYS A 41 12.25 7.45 -6.64
C LYS A 41 12.12 6.12 -7.39
N SER A 42 11.47 5.12 -6.81
CA SER A 42 11.32 3.80 -7.41
C SER A 42 10.00 3.64 -8.16
N GLN A 43 10.06 3.51 -9.48
CA GLN A 43 8.88 3.20 -10.31
C GLN A 43 8.24 1.86 -9.92
N PHE A 44 9.04 0.90 -9.45
CA PHE A 44 8.56 -0.40 -8.98
C PHE A 44 7.63 -0.26 -7.78
N TRP A 45 8.03 0.52 -6.77
CA TRP A 45 7.21 0.72 -5.58
C TRP A 45 6.00 1.59 -5.83
N LYS A 46 6.08 2.58 -6.74
CA LYS A 46 4.93 3.34 -7.25
C LYS A 46 3.88 2.46 -7.93
N ALA A 47 4.29 1.53 -8.78
CA ALA A 47 3.37 0.59 -9.40
C ALA A 47 2.83 -0.40 -8.36
N SER A 48 3.68 -0.86 -7.45
CA SER A 48 3.28 -1.78 -6.39
C SER A 48 2.30 -1.15 -5.40
N SER A 49 2.38 0.14 -5.11
CA SER A 49 1.41 0.83 -4.25
C SER A 49 0.01 0.86 -4.86
N LEU A 50 -0.11 0.84 -6.19
CA LEU A 50 -1.38 0.72 -6.90
C LEU A 50 -1.99 -0.68 -6.86
N VAL A 51 -1.28 -1.69 -6.35
CA VAL A 51 -1.79 -3.06 -6.25
C VAL A 51 -1.89 -3.50 -4.78
N LEU A 52 -0.89 -3.13 -3.97
CA LEU A 52 -0.75 -3.55 -2.57
C LEU A 52 -1.57 -2.72 -1.58
N LEU A 53 -1.88 -1.47 -1.91
CA LEU A 53 -2.73 -0.61 -1.07
C LEU A 53 -4.20 -0.78 -1.45
N ASP A 54 -5.09 -0.67 -0.47
CA ASP A 54 -6.52 -0.69 -0.71
C ASP A 54 -7.02 0.62 -1.34
N GLY A 55 -8.23 0.62 -1.92
CA GLY A 55 -8.79 1.80 -2.60
C GLY A 55 -8.86 3.05 -1.72
N GLU A 56 -9.18 2.87 -0.43
CA GLU A 56 -9.24 3.95 0.56
C GLU A 56 -7.84 4.48 0.93
N GLU A 57 -6.86 3.59 1.05
CA GLU A 57 -5.45 3.96 1.29
C GLU A 57 -4.88 4.75 0.10
N ARG A 58 -5.22 4.36 -1.13
CA ARG A 58 -4.86 5.09 -2.35
C ARG A 58 -5.55 6.45 -2.43
N SER A 59 -6.82 6.53 -2.03
CA SER A 59 -7.55 7.80 -1.97
C SER A 59 -6.96 8.75 -0.93
N ALA A 60 -6.57 8.25 0.24
CA ALA A 60 -5.88 9.05 1.25
C ALA A 60 -4.52 9.54 0.75
N LEU A 61 -3.77 8.68 0.06
CA LEU A 61 -2.48 9.04 -0.56
C LEU A 61 -2.67 10.05 -1.71
N SER A 62 -3.71 9.90 -2.52
CA SER A 62 -4.03 10.83 -3.61
C SER A 62 -4.52 12.17 -3.06
N HIS A 63 -5.35 12.18 -2.02
CA HIS A 63 -5.82 13.41 -1.37
C HIS A 63 -4.66 14.15 -0.72
N PHE A 64 -3.76 13.43 -0.07
CA PHE A 64 -2.54 14.00 0.49
C PHE A 64 -1.65 14.64 -0.59
N THR A 65 -1.66 14.10 -1.81
CA THR A 65 -0.79 14.55 -2.92
C THR A 65 -1.46 15.50 -3.93
N SER A 66 -2.79 15.48 -4.05
CA SER A 66 -3.60 16.22 -5.02
C SER A 66 -3.85 17.66 -4.59
N ASP A 67 -4.08 17.92 -3.29
CA ASP A 67 -4.13 19.28 -2.74
C ASP A 67 -2.80 20.04 -2.92
N LYS A 68 -1.73 19.32 -3.24
CA LYS A 68 -0.35 19.81 -3.21
C LYS A 68 0.36 19.71 -4.56
N ALA A 69 -0.42 19.64 -5.65
CA ALA A 69 0.02 19.45 -7.03
C ALA A 69 1.14 20.39 -7.49
N THR A 70 1.26 21.60 -6.93
CA THR A 70 2.23 22.61 -7.37
C THR A 70 3.67 22.36 -6.88
N ASN A 71 3.90 21.49 -5.89
CA ASN A 71 5.23 21.31 -5.27
C ASN A 71 5.53 19.85 -4.89
N TRP A 72 5.09 18.88 -5.70
CA TRP A 72 5.30 17.44 -5.48
C TRP A 72 6.71 17.09 -5.00
N HIS A 73 7.74 17.62 -5.65
CA HIS A 73 9.14 17.34 -5.29
C HIS A 73 9.51 17.84 -3.89
N LYS A 74 9.10 19.06 -3.51
CA LYS A 74 9.35 19.60 -2.17
C LYS A 74 8.58 18.85 -1.10
N PHE A 75 7.41 18.32 -1.42
CA PHE A 75 6.62 17.54 -0.47
C PHE A 75 7.19 16.15 -0.23
N PHE A 76 7.72 15.47 -1.24
CA PHE A 76 8.47 14.23 -0.99
C PHE A 76 9.74 14.47 -0.20
N THR A 77 10.36 15.64 -0.33
CA THR A 77 11.49 16.03 0.54
C THR A 77 11.03 16.34 1.96
N LEU A 78 9.92 17.06 2.14
CA LEU A 78 9.35 17.38 3.47
C LEU A 78 8.75 16.17 4.18
N ALA A 79 8.20 15.24 3.42
CA ALA A 79 7.68 13.96 3.88
C ALA A 79 8.77 12.87 3.86
N SER A 80 9.99 13.18 3.41
CA SER A 80 11.11 12.26 3.61
C SER A 80 11.37 12.14 5.10
N GLY A 81 11.45 10.90 5.56
CA GLY A 81 11.41 10.53 6.98
C GLY A 81 10.03 10.06 7.46
N MET A 82 8.96 10.25 6.68
CA MET A 82 7.65 9.65 6.96
C MET A 82 7.45 8.38 6.15
N THR A 83 6.93 7.36 6.81
CA THR A 83 6.55 6.10 6.14
C THR A 83 5.26 6.26 5.36
N VAL A 84 5.07 5.46 4.31
CA VAL A 84 3.83 5.44 3.51
C VAL A 84 2.59 5.27 4.40
N ARG A 85 2.69 4.44 5.46
CA ARG A 85 1.64 4.28 6.47
C ARG A 85 1.26 5.60 7.14
N GLN A 86 2.24 6.36 7.63
CA GLN A 86 1.98 7.63 8.33
C GLN A 86 1.31 8.64 7.41
N VAL A 87 1.68 8.65 6.13
CA VAL A 87 1.04 9.53 5.15
C VAL A 87 -0.41 9.12 4.90
N ILE A 88 -0.69 7.83 4.76
CA ILE A 88 -2.07 7.31 4.63
C ILE A 88 -2.89 7.68 5.86
N GLU A 89 -2.38 7.43 7.07
CA GLU A 89 -3.06 7.74 8.33
C GLU A 89 -3.35 9.25 8.45
N SER A 90 -2.40 10.10 8.06
CA SER A 90 -2.59 11.55 8.03
C SER A 90 -3.62 12.00 6.98
N GLY A 91 -3.63 11.38 5.80
CA GLY A 91 -4.61 11.64 4.74
C GLY A 91 -6.02 11.20 5.13
N GLN A 92 -6.16 10.04 5.78
CA GLN A 92 -7.42 9.56 6.32
C GLN A 92 -7.96 10.47 7.43
N ALA A 93 -7.11 10.89 8.36
CA ALA A 93 -7.51 11.83 9.42
C ALA A 93 -7.97 13.19 8.84
N ALA A 94 -7.30 13.69 7.80
CA ALA A 94 -7.70 14.89 7.08
C ALA A 94 -9.06 14.72 6.37
N GLN A 95 -9.28 13.57 5.73
CA GLN A 95 -10.54 13.24 5.04
C GLN A 95 -11.72 13.13 6.04
N ILE A 96 -11.50 12.49 7.19
CA ILE A 96 -12.50 12.40 8.26
C ILE A 96 -12.83 13.80 8.79
N SER A 97 -11.82 14.65 9.02
CA SER A 97 -12.03 16.02 9.51
C SER A 97 -12.78 16.89 8.50
N ALA A 98 -12.47 16.77 7.20
CA ALA A 98 -13.18 17.50 6.14
C ALA A 98 -14.64 17.03 5.99
N SER A 99 -14.90 15.73 6.11
CA SER A 99 -16.26 15.17 6.07
C SER A 99 -17.07 15.47 7.33
N GLY A 100 -16.42 15.58 8.48
CA GLY A 100 -17.04 15.96 9.76
C GLY A 100 -17.35 17.45 9.88
N ALA A 101 -16.63 18.31 9.16
CA ALA A 101 -16.87 19.76 9.11
C ALA A 101 -18.07 20.18 8.24
N SER A 102 -18.74 19.23 7.59
CA SER A 102 -19.90 19.47 6.72
C SER A 102 -21.27 19.18 7.38
N ARG A 103 -21.37 19.23 8.72
CA ARG A 103 -22.62 19.04 9.47
C ARG A 103 -23.01 20.27 10.28
#